data_AF-A0A0F4YMB1-F1
#
_entry.id   AF-A0A0F4YMB1-F1
#
_cell.length_a   1.000
_cell.length_b   1.000
_cell.length_c   1.000
_cell.angle_alpha   90.00
_cell.angle_beta   90.00
_cell.angle_gamma   90.00
#
_symmetry.space_group_name_H-M   'P 1'
#
loop_
_entity.id
_entity.type
_entity.pdbx_description
1 polymer ?
#
loop_
_entity_poly.entity_id
_entity_poly.type
_entity_poly.pdbx_seq_one_letter_code
_entity_poly.pdbx_strand_id
1 'polypeptide(L)'
;MSRNSWKDYSKKGLGLGKKGFDKAWQALDKLGAPVNRLSNRVGAEAFWPMTLDKESDKAARILRSFCKDGFYDKIDAEAAAAKENDVPNGKKKIDRPVGKQRVLKKIPAEVIKQAKGLAIFTTMRTGLWVSGAGGSGILVARIPETGEWSPPSGILLHTAGVGFLVGVDIYDCVVVINTYEALEGFKKLRCTLGGELSVAAGPVGMGGILDSEVHMRQAPIWTYLKSRGVYAGVQVDGTIIIERWDENERFYGQKISAQDILAGKVRNPPSSIRTLMQTIKAAQG
;
A
#
# COMPACT_ATOMS: atom_id res chain seq x y z
N MET A 1 46.39 13.82 1.48
CA MET A 1 45.63 15.10 1.53
C MET A 1 45.03 15.33 0.14
N SER A 2 43.73 15.10 -0.03
CA SER A 2 42.94 15.74 -1.09
C SER A 2 41.47 15.61 -0.67
N ARG A 3 40.87 16.75 -0.31
CA ARG A 3 39.47 16.89 0.08
C ARG A 3 38.62 16.89 -1.19
N ASN A 4 37.87 15.82 -1.45
CA ASN A 4 36.87 15.86 -2.50
C ASN A 4 35.55 16.40 -1.93
N SER A 5 35.23 17.59 -2.43
CA SER A 5 34.16 18.49 -2.02
C SER A 5 32.80 18.00 -2.50
N TRP A 6 31.80 18.24 -1.64
CA TRP A 6 30.37 17.94 -1.66
C TRP A 6 29.56 18.36 -2.93
N LYS A 7 30.20 18.83 -4.00
CA LYS A 7 29.53 19.47 -5.15
C LYS A 7 29.25 18.54 -6.34
N ASP A 8 29.88 17.38 -6.43
CA ASP A 8 29.80 16.54 -7.64
C ASP A 8 28.60 15.58 -7.70
N TYR A 9 27.90 15.34 -6.59
CA TYR A 9 26.74 14.42 -6.57
C TYR A 9 25.38 15.10 -6.84
N SER A 10 25.34 16.42 -7.04
CA SER A 10 24.08 17.18 -7.13
C SER A 10 23.47 17.29 -8.55
N LYS A 11 24.10 16.76 -9.61
CA LYS A 11 23.72 17.13 -11.00
C LYS A 11 23.08 16.05 -11.88
N LYS A 12 22.68 14.88 -11.35
CA LYS A 12 21.95 13.85 -12.13
C LYS A 12 20.79 13.20 -11.37
N GLY A 13 19.87 14.01 -10.85
CA GLY A 13 18.55 13.57 -10.39
C GLY A 13 17.47 14.43 -11.05
N LEU A 14 16.43 13.81 -11.59
CA LEU A 14 15.31 14.49 -12.25
C LEU A 14 14.85 15.71 -11.43
N GLY A 15 14.92 16.88 -12.06
CA GLY A 15 14.60 18.16 -11.45
C GLY A 15 13.10 18.35 -11.24
N LEU A 16 12.59 17.92 -10.08
CA LEU A 16 11.43 18.51 -9.43
C LEU A 16 11.93 19.15 -8.13
N GLY A 17 12.05 20.47 -8.16
CA GLY A 17 12.71 21.24 -7.11
C GLY A 17 11.97 21.13 -5.77
N LYS A 18 12.71 20.83 -4.69
CA LYS A 18 12.25 20.78 -3.29
C LYS A 18 11.24 21.88 -2.92
N LYS A 19 11.47 23.12 -3.38
CA LYS A 19 10.59 24.27 -3.10
C LYS A 19 9.19 24.18 -3.72
N GLY A 20 9.02 23.50 -4.85
CA GLY A 20 7.72 23.27 -5.48
C GLY A 20 6.94 22.15 -4.79
N PHE A 21 7.67 21.12 -4.37
CA PHE A 21 7.14 20.03 -3.54
C PHE A 21 6.68 20.55 -2.17
N ASP A 22 7.52 21.31 -1.46
CA ASP A 22 7.18 21.85 -0.13
C ASP A 22 5.95 22.78 -0.15
N LYS A 23 5.78 23.58 -1.22
CA LYS A 23 4.58 24.43 -1.39
C LYS A 23 3.34 23.60 -1.70
N ALA A 24 3.46 22.56 -2.51
CA ALA A 24 2.37 21.62 -2.75
C ALA A 24 1.99 20.89 -1.45
N TRP A 25 2.97 20.50 -0.65
CA TRP A 25 2.77 19.89 0.68
C TRP A 25 2.07 20.81 1.67
N GLN A 26 2.49 22.08 1.79
CA GLN A 26 1.83 23.03 2.70
C GLN A 26 0.41 23.39 2.26
N ALA A 27 0.14 23.40 0.95
CA ALA A 27 -1.22 23.58 0.44
C ALA A 27 -2.10 22.33 0.71
N LEU A 28 -1.50 21.14 0.63
CA LEU A 28 -2.14 19.86 0.92
C LEU A 28 -2.41 19.67 2.42
N ASP A 29 -1.52 20.11 3.32
CA ASP A 29 -1.72 20.07 4.79
C ASP A 29 -2.96 20.87 5.22
N LYS A 30 -3.21 22.02 4.57
CA LYS A 30 -4.42 22.83 4.83
C LYS A 30 -5.72 22.14 4.40
N LEU A 31 -5.64 21.11 3.57
CA LEU A 31 -6.77 20.31 3.09
C LEU A 31 -6.97 19.00 3.89
N GLY A 32 -6.07 18.65 4.81
CA GLY A 32 -6.15 17.38 5.56
C GLY A 32 -7.38 17.23 6.45
N ALA A 33 -7.79 18.28 7.16
CA ALA A 33 -8.93 18.21 8.09
C ALA A 33 -10.32 18.10 7.40
N PRO A 34 -10.63 18.85 6.32
CA PRO A 34 -11.85 18.65 5.53
C PRO A 34 -11.92 17.29 4.84
N VAL A 35 -10.79 16.80 4.33
CA VAL A 35 -10.72 15.54 3.57
C VAL A 35 -10.86 14.32 4.48
N ASN A 36 -10.33 14.37 5.71
CA ASN A 36 -10.59 13.33 6.71
C ASN A 36 -12.07 13.24 7.10
N ARG A 37 -12.80 14.36 7.13
CA ARG A 37 -14.27 14.34 7.34
C ARG A 37 -15.01 13.72 6.15
N LEU A 38 -14.52 13.91 4.93
CA LEU A 38 -15.08 13.28 3.74
C LEU A 38 -14.89 11.76 3.80
N SER A 39 -13.69 11.28 4.15
CA SER A 39 -13.39 9.85 4.34
C SER A 39 -14.32 9.18 5.38
N ASN A 40 -14.50 9.83 6.53
CA ASN A 40 -15.38 9.34 7.59
C ASN A 40 -16.86 9.32 7.18
N ARG A 41 -17.30 10.24 6.31
CA ARG A 41 -18.68 10.28 5.80
C ARG A 41 -18.97 9.16 4.79
N VAL A 42 -17.97 8.67 4.07
CA VAL A 42 -18.07 7.48 3.20
C VAL A 42 -17.61 6.18 3.89
N GLY A 43 -17.43 6.18 5.22
CA GLY A 43 -17.06 4.99 5.99
C GLY A 43 -15.65 4.46 5.73
N ALA A 44 -14.78 5.27 5.11
CA ALA A 44 -13.41 4.90 4.78
C ALA A 44 -12.42 5.39 5.84
N GLU A 45 -11.36 4.61 6.09
CA GLU A 45 -10.25 5.07 6.94
C GLU A 45 -9.57 6.30 6.31
N ALA A 46 -8.95 7.14 7.13
CA ALA A 46 -8.30 8.34 6.61
C ALA A 46 -7.13 7.98 5.68
N PHE A 47 -7.16 8.45 4.43
CA PHE A 47 -6.06 8.25 3.48
C PHE A 47 -4.91 9.25 3.67
N TRP A 48 -5.20 10.40 4.28
CA TRP A 48 -4.22 11.45 4.48
C TRP A 48 -3.21 11.03 5.55
N PRO A 49 -1.88 11.17 5.30
CA PRO A 49 -0.82 11.01 6.28
C PRO A 49 -1.18 11.48 7.69
N MET A 50 -1.27 10.51 8.60
CA MET A 50 -1.41 10.78 10.03
C MET A 50 -0.11 10.54 10.77
N THR A 51 -0.11 10.82 12.07
CA THR A 51 1.00 10.44 12.96
C THR A 51 1.20 8.92 12.96
N LEU A 52 2.44 8.46 13.12
CA LEU A 52 2.81 7.05 12.94
C LEU A 52 2.13 6.10 13.94
N ASP A 53 1.76 6.58 15.12
CA ASP A 53 0.88 5.86 16.07
C ASP A 53 -0.48 5.54 15.45
N LYS A 54 -1.14 6.54 14.85
CA LYS A 54 -2.45 6.36 14.23
C LYS A 54 -2.38 5.48 12.99
N GLU A 55 -1.34 5.66 12.17
CA GLU A 55 -1.10 4.78 11.01
C GLU A 55 -0.82 3.34 11.45
N SER A 56 -0.17 3.13 12.60
CA SER A 56 0.07 1.80 13.16
C SER A 56 -1.24 1.14 13.64
N ASP A 57 -2.09 1.86 14.36
CA ASP A 57 -3.41 1.37 14.80
C ASP A 57 -4.35 1.08 13.61
N LYS A 58 -4.28 1.92 12.58
CA LYS A 58 -4.97 1.75 11.31
C LYS A 58 -4.48 0.49 10.59
N ALA A 59 -3.17 0.33 10.43
CA ALA A 59 -2.58 -0.85 9.82
C ALA A 59 -2.94 -2.16 10.56
N ALA A 60 -3.02 -2.12 11.89
CA ALA A 60 -3.47 -3.26 12.70
C ALA A 60 -4.92 -3.64 12.35
N ARG A 61 -5.82 -2.66 12.24
CA ARG A 61 -7.23 -2.90 11.84
C ARG A 61 -7.33 -3.45 10.43
N ILE A 62 -6.58 -2.88 9.49
CA ILE A 62 -6.51 -3.36 8.10
C ILE A 62 -6.07 -4.82 8.08
N LEU A 63 -4.91 -5.14 8.65
CA LEU A 63 -4.37 -6.51 8.65
C LEU A 63 -5.35 -7.51 9.26
N ARG A 64 -5.96 -7.15 10.41
CA ARG A 64 -6.99 -7.97 11.05
C ARG A 64 -8.19 -8.20 10.12
N SER A 65 -8.66 -7.17 9.43
CA SER A 65 -9.76 -7.31 8.45
C SER A 65 -9.40 -8.28 7.33
N PHE A 66 -8.17 -8.26 6.82
CA PHE A 66 -7.73 -9.19 5.76
C PHE A 66 -7.53 -10.64 6.24
N CYS A 67 -7.07 -10.85 7.47
CA CYS A 67 -6.77 -12.18 8.00
C CYS A 67 -7.99 -12.85 8.67
N LYS A 68 -8.81 -12.08 9.41
CA LYS A 68 -9.92 -12.63 10.21
C LYS A 68 -11.27 -12.49 9.50
N ASP A 69 -11.61 -11.28 9.10
CA ASP A 69 -12.95 -10.95 8.60
C ASP A 69 -13.09 -11.26 7.10
N GLY A 70 -11.99 -11.18 6.35
CA GLY A 70 -11.91 -11.40 4.92
C GLY A 70 -12.35 -10.22 4.06
N PHE A 71 -12.23 -10.39 2.74
CA PHE A 71 -12.57 -9.40 1.74
C PHE A 71 -13.06 -10.06 0.44
N TYR A 72 -13.72 -9.28 -0.42
CA TYR A 72 -14.13 -9.71 -1.76
C TYR A 72 -13.17 -9.13 -2.79
N ASP A 73 -12.84 -9.91 -3.81
CA ASP A 73 -11.96 -9.45 -4.88
C ASP A 73 -12.72 -8.56 -5.87
N LYS A 74 -12.03 -7.63 -6.55
CA LYS A 74 -12.68 -6.66 -7.46
C LYS A 74 -13.40 -7.34 -8.63
N ILE A 75 -12.86 -8.45 -9.13
CA ILE A 75 -13.48 -9.26 -10.18
C ILE A 75 -14.90 -9.71 -9.75
N ASP A 76 -15.09 -10.02 -8.47
CA ASP A 76 -16.39 -10.43 -7.93
C ASP A 76 -17.31 -9.23 -7.62
N ALA A 77 -16.74 -8.04 -7.36
CA ALA A 77 -17.48 -6.81 -7.13
C ALA A 77 -18.04 -6.21 -8.43
N GLU A 78 -17.27 -6.21 -9.52
CA GLU A 78 -17.72 -5.81 -10.86
C GLU A 78 -18.80 -6.77 -11.40
N ALA A 79 -18.62 -8.08 -11.20
CA ALA A 79 -19.63 -9.09 -11.54
C ALA A 79 -20.92 -8.97 -10.70
N ALA A 80 -20.86 -8.35 -9.52
CA ALA A 80 -22.03 -8.07 -8.68
C ALA A 80 -22.74 -6.78 -9.11
N ALA A 81 -21.99 -5.71 -9.39
CA ALA A 81 -22.55 -4.43 -9.85
C ALA A 81 -23.16 -4.51 -11.27
N ALA A 82 -22.61 -5.36 -12.14
CA ALA A 82 -23.18 -5.60 -13.47
C ALA A 82 -24.57 -6.28 -13.43
N LYS A 83 -24.95 -6.92 -12.31
CA LYS A 83 -26.22 -7.66 -12.19
C LYS A 83 -27.38 -6.88 -11.61
N GLU A 84 -27.10 -5.80 -10.89
CA GLU A 84 -28.15 -4.94 -10.34
C GLU A 84 -28.87 -4.14 -11.44
N ASN A 85 -28.20 -3.93 -12.58
CA ASN A 85 -28.73 -3.20 -13.73
C ASN A 85 -29.53 -4.07 -14.72
N ASP A 86 -29.65 -5.39 -14.50
CA ASP A 86 -30.29 -6.32 -15.44
C ASP A 86 -31.55 -6.94 -14.83
N VAL A 87 -32.57 -6.10 -14.56
CA VAL A 87 -33.95 -6.56 -14.33
C VAL A 87 -34.80 -6.26 -15.57
N PRO A 88 -34.85 -7.16 -16.57
CA PRO A 88 -35.91 -7.13 -17.55
C PRO A 88 -37.20 -7.65 -16.90
N ASN A 89 -38.24 -6.84 -16.96
CA ASN A 89 -39.61 -7.20 -16.66
C ASN A 89 -40.03 -8.41 -17.51
N GLY A 90 -40.06 -9.62 -16.95
CA GLY A 90 -40.54 -10.80 -17.67
C GLY A 90 -40.34 -12.12 -16.94
N LYS A 91 -41.45 -12.78 -16.57
CA LYS A 91 -41.48 -14.11 -15.96
C LYS A 91 -40.66 -15.12 -16.78
N LYS A 92 -39.50 -15.56 -16.28
CA LYS A 92 -38.82 -16.80 -16.71
C LYS A 92 -38.55 -17.70 -15.52
N LYS A 93 -38.80 -18.99 -15.71
CA LYS A 93 -38.62 -20.06 -14.72
C LYS A 93 -37.20 -20.03 -14.14
N ILE A 94 -37.11 -20.04 -12.82
CA ILE A 94 -35.87 -20.05 -12.06
C ILE A 94 -35.30 -21.47 -12.13
N ASP A 95 -34.49 -21.75 -13.15
CA ASP A 95 -33.63 -22.94 -13.18
C ASP A 95 -32.18 -22.46 -13.12
N ARG A 96 -31.58 -22.57 -11.92
CA ARG A 96 -30.17 -22.34 -11.55
C ARG A 96 -29.81 -20.88 -11.20
N PRO A 97 -29.14 -20.63 -10.05
CA PRO A 97 -28.59 -19.32 -9.74
C PRO A 97 -27.47 -18.97 -10.72
N VAL A 98 -27.73 -18.01 -11.62
CA VAL A 98 -26.73 -17.51 -12.56
C VAL A 98 -25.83 -16.53 -11.82
N GLY A 99 -24.67 -16.99 -11.33
CA GLY A 99 -23.60 -16.11 -10.87
C GLY A 99 -22.38 -16.78 -10.24
N LYS A 100 -21.20 -16.20 -10.49
CA LYS A 100 -19.99 -16.52 -9.74
C LYS A 100 -20.27 -16.25 -8.25
N GLN A 101 -20.21 -17.30 -7.45
CA GLN A 101 -20.38 -17.22 -6.01
C GLN A 101 -19.31 -16.29 -5.43
N ARG A 102 -19.72 -15.27 -4.67
CA ARG A 102 -18.78 -14.35 -4.01
C ARG A 102 -18.04 -15.13 -2.92
N VAL A 103 -16.77 -15.43 -3.15
CA VAL A 103 -15.95 -16.16 -2.17
C VAL A 103 -15.27 -15.14 -1.27
N LEU A 104 -15.50 -15.25 0.03
CA LEU A 104 -14.76 -14.47 1.03
C LEU A 104 -13.29 -14.90 1.02
N LYS A 105 -12.40 -14.03 0.55
CA LYS A 105 -10.95 -14.27 0.55
C LYS A 105 -10.34 -13.79 1.86
N LYS A 106 -9.37 -14.54 2.38
CA LYS A 106 -8.56 -14.18 3.54
C LYS A 106 -7.10 -14.36 3.20
N ILE A 107 -6.23 -13.58 3.82
CA ILE A 107 -4.79 -13.86 3.75
C ILE A 107 -4.51 -15.08 4.64
N PRO A 108 -4.00 -16.19 4.09
CA PRO A 108 -3.66 -17.37 4.90
C PRO A 108 -2.55 -17.04 5.90
N ALA A 109 -2.62 -17.60 7.11
CA ALA A 109 -1.61 -17.35 8.16
C ALA A 109 -0.18 -17.70 7.70
N GLU A 110 -0.03 -18.76 6.91
CA GLU A 110 1.25 -19.22 6.38
C GLU A 110 1.93 -18.16 5.49
N VAL A 111 1.14 -17.33 4.80
CA VAL A 111 1.65 -16.20 3.99
C VAL A 111 2.34 -15.17 4.88
N ILE A 112 1.70 -14.76 5.97
CA ILE A 112 2.25 -13.78 6.91
C ILE A 112 3.42 -14.37 7.70
N LYS A 113 3.38 -15.68 7.99
CA LYS A 113 4.47 -16.39 8.67
C LYS A 113 5.75 -16.43 7.83
N GLN A 114 5.63 -16.60 6.52
CA GLN A 114 6.79 -16.70 5.60
C GLN A 114 7.29 -15.33 5.12
N ALA A 115 6.46 -14.29 5.21
CA ALA A 115 6.76 -12.93 4.79
C ALA A 115 8.06 -12.38 5.38
N LYS A 116 8.82 -11.65 4.55
CA LYS A 116 10.01 -10.89 4.92
C LYS A 116 9.69 -9.42 5.20
N GLY A 117 8.55 -8.93 4.71
CA GLY A 117 8.04 -7.61 5.04
C GLY A 117 6.56 -7.48 4.73
N LEU A 118 5.93 -6.48 5.35
CA LEU A 118 4.55 -6.09 5.08
C LEU A 118 4.51 -4.58 4.85
N ALA A 119 3.91 -4.14 3.75
CA ALA A 119 3.48 -2.76 3.59
C ALA A 119 1.96 -2.71 3.69
N ILE A 120 1.45 -1.89 4.62
CA ILE A 120 0.02 -1.81 4.91
C ILE A 120 -0.37 -0.35 4.82
N PHE A 121 -1.29 -0.01 3.92
CA PHE A 121 -1.66 1.36 3.65
C PHE A 121 -3.09 1.49 3.13
N THR A 122 -3.63 2.71 3.21
CA THR A 122 -4.88 3.08 2.56
C THR A 122 -4.56 4.14 1.52
N THR A 123 -5.13 3.98 0.34
CA THR A 123 -4.94 4.91 -0.77
C THR A 123 -6.30 5.34 -1.30
N MET A 124 -6.43 6.63 -1.60
CA MET A 124 -7.51 7.17 -2.40
C MET A 124 -7.03 7.28 -3.85
N ARG A 125 -7.81 6.74 -4.79
CA ARG A 125 -7.59 6.88 -6.23
C ARG A 125 -8.82 7.48 -6.90
N THR A 126 -8.57 8.27 -7.93
CA THR A 126 -9.61 8.88 -8.77
C THR A 126 -9.10 8.96 -10.20
N GLY A 127 -10.00 8.80 -11.17
CA GLY A 127 -9.62 8.88 -12.58
C GLY A 127 -10.76 9.27 -13.51
N LEU A 128 -10.43 10.13 -14.48
CA LEU A 128 -11.19 10.40 -15.70
C LEU A 128 -10.17 10.73 -16.80
N TRP A 129 -9.80 9.73 -17.61
CA TRP A 129 -8.69 9.76 -18.60
C TRP A 129 -7.27 9.85 -18.01
N VAL A 130 -7.10 10.66 -16.97
CA VAL A 130 -5.91 10.73 -16.13
C VAL A 130 -6.28 10.24 -14.75
N SER A 131 -5.43 9.39 -14.16
CA SER A 131 -5.60 8.88 -12.80
C SER A 131 -4.55 9.44 -11.86
N GLY A 132 -4.99 9.70 -10.63
CA GLY A 132 -4.12 10.03 -9.51
C GLY A 132 -4.52 9.21 -8.30
N ALA A 133 -3.52 8.75 -7.56
CA ALA A 133 -3.74 8.17 -6.24
C ALA A 133 -2.75 8.72 -5.21
N GLY A 134 -3.22 8.82 -3.97
CA GLY A 134 -2.44 9.26 -2.84
C GLY A 134 -2.83 8.48 -1.60
N GLY A 135 -1.83 8.09 -0.81
CA GLY A 135 -2.07 7.30 0.38
C GLY A 135 -0.89 7.28 1.32
N SER A 136 -1.14 6.76 2.51
CA SER A 136 -0.14 6.58 3.55
C SER A 136 -0.38 5.30 4.33
N GLY A 137 0.68 4.85 4.97
CA GLY A 137 0.63 3.72 5.86
C GLY A 137 1.99 3.42 6.46
N ILE A 138 2.23 2.14 6.71
CA ILE A 138 3.44 1.64 7.36
C ILE A 138 4.12 0.55 6.55
N LEU A 139 5.41 0.41 6.78
CA LEU A 139 6.24 -0.69 6.31
C LEU A 139 6.89 -1.33 7.53
N VAL A 140 6.82 -2.65 7.63
CA VAL A 140 7.52 -3.47 8.64
C VAL A 140 8.32 -4.55 7.93
N ALA A 141 9.46 -4.90 8.51
CA ALA A 141 10.35 -5.92 8.00
C ALA A 141 10.61 -7.00 9.05
N ARG A 142 10.76 -8.24 8.61
CA ARG A 142 11.36 -9.31 9.40
C ARG A 142 12.88 -9.11 9.37
N ILE A 143 13.48 -9.09 10.55
CA ILE A 143 14.93 -8.93 10.73
C ILE A 143 15.59 -10.28 10.40
N PRO A 144 16.53 -10.36 9.44
CA PRO A 144 17.17 -11.61 9.04
C PRO A 144 17.86 -12.35 10.19
N GLU A 145 18.51 -11.61 11.08
CA GLU A 145 19.36 -12.15 12.14
C GLU A 145 18.55 -12.77 13.28
N THR A 146 17.43 -12.13 13.66
CA THR A 146 16.61 -12.55 14.82
C THR A 146 15.31 -13.22 14.42
N GLY A 147 14.84 -13.03 13.18
CA GLY A 147 13.52 -13.44 12.73
C GLY A 147 12.37 -12.63 13.36
N GLU A 148 12.66 -11.62 14.16
CA GLU A 148 11.67 -10.75 14.78
C GLU A 148 11.16 -9.69 13.80
N TRP A 149 10.00 -9.11 14.11
CA TRP A 149 9.48 -7.97 13.36
C TRP A 149 10.12 -6.68 13.87
N SER A 150 10.62 -5.87 12.94
CA SER A 150 11.08 -4.51 13.20
C SER A 150 9.91 -3.58 13.54
N PRO A 151 10.19 -2.45 14.23
CA PRO A 151 9.23 -1.36 14.36
C PRO A 151 8.77 -0.81 12.99
N PRO A 152 7.57 -0.21 12.90
CA PRO A 152 7.06 0.30 11.64
C PRO A 152 7.81 1.56 11.18
N SER A 153 8.08 1.66 9.89
CA SER A 153 8.44 2.91 9.23
C SER A 153 7.21 3.51 8.54
N GLY A 154 7.00 4.81 8.69
CA GLY A 154 5.98 5.53 7.93
C GLY A 154 6.31 5.56 6.44
N ILE A 155 5.32 5.28 5.60
CA ILE A 155 5.44 5.38 4.14
C ILE A 155 4.36 6.28 3.57
N LEU A 156 4.69 6.88 2.43
CA LEU A 156 3.77 7.65 1.60
C LEU A 156 3.77 7.07 0.19
N LEU A 157 2.59 7.01 -0.40
CA LEU A 157 2.36 6.53 -1.75
C LEU A 157 1.81 7.65 -2.61
N HIS A 158 2.40 7.81 -3.79
CA HIS A 158 1.88 8.67 -4.85
C HIS A 158 1.84 7.90 -6.15
N THR A 159 0.66 7.87 -6.77
CA THR A 159 0.43 7.18 -8.03
C THR A 159 -0.08 8.17 -9.05
N ALA A 160 0.49 8.12 -10.24
CA ALA A 160 -0.01 8.84 -11.40
C ALA A 160 -0.16 7.86 -12.55
N GLY A 161 -1.26 7.95 -13.28
CA GLY A 161 -1.51 7.05 -14.40
C GLY A 161 -2.33 7.72 -15.49
N VAL A 162 -2.38 7.04 -16.62
CA VAL A 162 -3.20 7.43 -17.77
C VAL A 162 -3.98 6.19 -18.18
N GLY A 163 -5.27 6.36 -18.42
CA GLY A 163 -6.15 5.24 -18.69
C GLY A 163 -7.60 5.65 -18.90
N PHE A 164 -8.35 4.76 -19.55
CA PHE A 164 -9.79 4.91 -19.72
C PHE A 164 -10.48 4.46 -18.44
N LEU A 165 -10.45 5.33 -17.44
CA LEU A 165 -10.93 5.06 -16.10
C LEU A 165 -12.06 6.00 -15.74
N VAL A 166 -13.01 5.48 -14.98
CA VAL A 166 -14.05 6.29 -14.37
C VAL A 166 -14.24 5.82 -12.94
N GLY A 167 -14.11 6.77 -12.01
CA GLY A 167 -14.58 6.57 -10.65
C GLY A 167 -13.62 7.06 -9.57
N VAL A 168 -14.03 6.80 -8.33
CA VAL A 168 -13.33 7.16 -7.11
C VAL A 168 -13.37 5.96 -6.19
N ASP A 169 -12.20 5.60 -5.65
CA ASP A 169 -12.07 4.47 -4.75
C ASP A 169 -11.08 4.75 -3.63
N ILE A 170 -11.48 4.39 -2.42
CA ILE A 170 -10.61 4.35 -1.26
C ILE A 170 -10.44 2.88 -0.89
N TYR A 171 -9.22 2.40 -1.00
CA TYR A 171 -8.92 0.99 -0.77
C TYR A 171 -7.85 0.82 0.29
N ASP A 172 -8.00 -0.25 1.07
CA ASP A 172 -6.92 -0.74 1.91
C ASP A 172 -6.11 -1.77 1.15
N CYS A 173 -4.81 -1.77 1.41
CA CYS A 173 -3.86 -2.66 0.77
C CYS A 173 -2.96 -3.32 1.82
N VAL A 174 -2.76 -4.64 1.67
CA VAL A 174 -1.71 -5.39 2.36
C VAL A 174 -0.79 -5.96 1.29
N VAL A 175 0.42 -5.44 1.22
CA VAL A 175 1.49 -5.94 0.36
C VAL A 175 2.37 -6.86 1.19
N VAL A 176 2.39 -8.14 0.82
CA VAL A 176 3.24 -9.15 1.43
C VAL A 176 4.52 -9.28 0.60
N ILE A 177 5.66 -9.06 1.25
CA ILE A 177 6.97 -9.12 0.61
C ILE A 177 7.62 -10.44 1.01
N ASN A 178 7.88 -11.32 0.04
CA ASN A 178 8.30 -12.71 0.29
C ASN A 178 9.82 -12.91 0.21
N THR A 179 10.57 -11.94 -0.33
CA THR A 179 12.05 -12.02 -0.44
C THR A 179 12.72 -10.78 0.16
N TYR A 180 13.92 -10.97 0.72
CA TYR A 180 14.72 -9.85 1.24
C TYR A 180 15.18 -8.91 0.13
N GLU A 181 15.42 -9.44 -1.07
CA GLU A 181 15.79 -8.64 -2.24
C GLU A 181 14.64 -7.69 -2.64
N ALA A 182 13.39 -8.17 -2.62
CA ALA A 182 12.24 -7.31 -2.87
C ALA A 182 12.07 -6.27 -1.76
N LEU A 183 12.30 -6.65 -0.51
CA LEU A 183 12.23 -5.75 0.65
C LEU A 183 13.24 -4.59 0.54
N GLU A 184 14.46 -4.83 0.07
CA GLU A 184 15.47 -3.78 -0.13
C GLU A 184 14.99 -2.66 -1.06
N GLY A 185 14.17 -3.00 -2.06
CA GLY A 185 13.53 -2.00 -2.93
C GLY A 185 12.59 -1.05 -2.18
N PHE A 186 11.94 -1.50 -1.10
CA PHE A 186 11.04 -0.68 -0.29
C PHE A 186 11.77 0.18 0.76
N LYS A 187 13.04 -0.14 1.11
CA LYS A 187 13.80 0.58 2.14
C LYS A 187 14.33 1.96 1.71
N LYS A 188 14.42 2.24 0.41
CA LYS A 188 15.07 3.45 -0.13
C LYS A 188 14.08 4.34 -0.89
N LEU A 189 13.58 3.83 -2.00
CA LEU A 189 12.61 4.49 -2.86
C LEU A 189 12.06 3.41 -3.78
N ARG A 190 10.75 3.13 -3.71
CA ARG A 190 10.15 2.12 -4.59
C ARG A 190 9.35 2.77 -5.68
N CYS A 191 9.78 2.60 -6.92
CA CYS A 191 8.97 2.90 -8.09
C CYS A 191 8.37 1.61 -8.64
N THR A 192 7.09 1.61 -8.98
CA THR A 192 6.40 0.55 -9.70
C THR A 192 5.73 1.15 -10.92
N LEU A 193 5.65 0.41 -12.03
CA LEU A 193 5.09 0.90 -13.29
C LEU A 193 4.24 -0.20 -13.95
N GLY A 194 2.92 -0.13 -13.83
CA GLY A 194 2.01 -1.10 -14.44
C GLY A 194 0.57 -0.92 -13.96
N GLY A 195 -0.36 -1.71 -14.51
CA GLY A 195 -1.73 -1.81 -14.00
C GLY A 195 -1.75 -2.58 -12.69
N GLU A 196 -2.26 -1.95 -11.63
CA GLU A 196 -2.36 -2.46 -10.24
C GLU A 196 -1.14 -3.29 -9.75
N LEU A 197 -0.13 -2.61 -9.19
CA LEU A 197 1.03 -3.14 -8.43
C LEU A 197 1.83 -4.32 -9.05
N SER A 198 1.63 -4.63 -10.33
CA SER A 198 2.12 -5.86 -10.98
C SER A 198 3.55 -5.78 -11.52
N VAL A 199 4.17 -4.60 -11.56
CA VAL A 199 5.53 -4.42 -12.09
C VAL A 199 6.33 -3.49 -11.21
N ALA A 200 7.35 -4.05 -10.60
CA ALA A 200 8.19 -3.35 -9.64
C ALA A 200 9.51 -2.92 -10.33
N ALA A 201 9.65 -1.64 -10.69
CA ALA A 201 10.92 -1.04 -11.15
C ALA A 201 11.94 -0.85 -10.00
N GLY A 202 12.73 -1.90 -9.72
CA GLY A 202 13.93 -1.90 -8.84
C GLY A 202 15.16 -2.33 -9.65
N PRO A 203 16.39 -2.42 -9.07
CA PRO A 203 17.59 -2.77 -9.84
C PRO A 203 17.31 -3.99 -10.73
N VAL A 204 17.67 -3.81 -12.00
CA VAL A 204 17.15 -4.51 -13.18
C VAL A 204 17.07 -6.03 -12.96
N GLY A 205 15.86 -6.60 -12.95
CA GLY A 205 15.67 -8.05 -12.98
C GLY A 205 14.36 -8.65 -12.44
N MET A 206 13.64 -7.97 -11.54
CA MET A 206 12.53 -8.62 -10.79
C MET A 206 11.14 -8.01 -11.00
N GLY A 207 10.66 -7.95 -12.23
CA GLY A 207 9.30 -7.45 -12.51
C GLY A 207 8.82 -7.73 -13.92
N GLY A 208 8.79 -9.00 -14.32
CA GLY A 208 8.04 -9.42 -15.51
C GLY A 208 6.62 -9.80 -15.12
N ILE A 209 5.62 -9.20 -15.77
CA ILE A 209 4.26 -9.78 -15.84
C ILE A 209 4.41 -11.07 -16.64
N LEU A 210 4.50 -12.20 -15.94
CA LEU A 210 4.36 -13.52 -16.55
C LEU A 210 3.21 -14.21 -15.84
N ASP A 211 2.06 -14.13 -16.50
CA ASP A 211 0.74 -14.64 -16.10
C ASP A 211 0.69 -16.18 -16.18
N SER A 212 1.62 -16.83 -15.47
CA SER A 212 1.75 -18.29 -15.41
C SER A 212 1.48 -18.74 -13.98
N GLU A 213 0.48 -19.60 -13.77
CA GLU A 213 0.08 -20.16 -12.46
C GLU A 213 1.24 -20.75 -11.64
N VAL A 214 2.31 -21.20 -12.30
CA VAL A 214 3.52 -21.73 -11.67
C VAL A 214 4.37 -20.64 -11.00
N HIS A 215 4.39 -19.41 -11.53
CA HIS A 215 5.17 -18.30 -11.00
C HIS A 215 4.45 -17.51 -9.90
N MET A 216 3.11 -17.56 -9.83
CA MET A 216 2.35 -16.98 -8.71
C MET A 216 2.77 -17.54 -7.35
N ARG A 217 3.17 -18.82 -7.30
CA ARG A 217 3.69 -19.48 -6.09
C ARG A 217 5.05 -18.95 -5.62
N GLN A 218 5.79 -18.23 -6.47
CA GLN A 218 7.12 -17.69 -6.19
C GLN A 218 7.20 -16.18 -6.37
N ALA A 219 6.06 -15.50 -6.54
CA ALA A 219 6.08 -14.06 -6.76
C ALA A 219 6.72 -13.37 -5.53
N PRO A 220 7.72 -12.49 -5.75
CA PRO A 220 8.46 -11.86 -4.67
C PRO A 220 7.59 -10.92 -3.82
N ILE A 221 6.44 -10.52 -4.37
CA ILE A 221 5.47 -9.62 -3.75
C ILE A 221 4.06 -10.14 -4.07
N TRP A 222 3.21 -10.22 -3.05
CA TRP A 222 1.76 -10.42 -3.19
C TRP A 222 1.01 -9.20 -2.70
N THR A 223 -0.07 -8.84 -3.37
CA THR A 223 -0.85 -7.65 -3.06
C THR A 223 -2.31 -8.02 -2.84
N TYR A 224 -2.84 -7.70 -1.67
CA TYR A 224 -4.23 -7.91 -1.29
C TYR A 224 -4.93 -6.57 -1.14
N LEU A 225 -6.03 -6.38 -1.86
CA LEU A 225 -6.73 -5.10 -1.96
C LEU A 225 -8.19 -5.25 -1.52
N LYS A 226 -8.66 -4.32 -0.70
CA LYS A 226 -10.05 -4.21 -0.26
C LYS A 226 -10.58 -2.83 -0.62
N SER A 227 -11.27 -2.78 -1.75
CA SER A 227 -11.87 -1.58 -2.32
C SER A 227 -13.19 -1.22 -1.64
N ARG A 228 -13.50 0.08 -1.55
CA ARG A 228 -14.77 0.60 -1.00
C ARG A 228 -15.49 1.56 -1.94
N GLY A 229 -14.93 1.85 -3.10
CA GLY A 229 -15.57 2.71 -4.09
C GLY A 229 -15.91 2.01 -5.38
N VAL A 230 -16.31 2.81 -6.36
CA VAL A 230 -16.59 2.37 -7.72
C VAL A 230 -15.45 2.88 -8.58
N TYR A 231 -14.65 1.97 -9.12
CA TYR A 231 -13.50 2.30 -9.95
C TYR A 231 -13.30 1.20 -10.98
N ALA A 232 -13.56 1.52 -12.24
CA ALA A 232 -13.48 0.58 -13.35
C ALA A 232 -12.70 1.21 -14.51
N GLY A 233 -12.02 0.35 -15.27
CA GLY A 233 -11.31 0.74 -16.47
C GLY A 233 -9.93 0.14 -16.59
N VAL A 234 -9.23 0.49 -17.67
CA VAL A 234 -7.89 0.01 -17.96
C VAL A 234 -6.91 1.18 -17.84
N GLN A 235 -5.84 0.97 -17.09
CA GLN A 235 -4.84 1.99 -16.81
C GLN A 235 -3.42 1.46 -16.78
N VAL A 236 -2.49 2.36 -17.06
CA VAL A 236 -1.08 2.18 -16.74
C VAL A 236 -0.72 3.22 -15.70
N ASP A 237 -0.28 2.78 -14.53
CA ASP A 237 0.12 3.68 -13.45
C ASP A 237 1.60 3.55 -13.11
N GLY A 238 2.22 4.67 -12.79
CA GLY A 238 3.46 4.73 -12.02
C GLY A 238 3.13 5.00 -10.56
N THR A 239 3.56 4.14 -9.64
CA THR A 239 3.49 4.41 -8.18
C THR A 239 4.88 4.61 -7.62
N ILE A 240 5.03 5.62 -6.78
CA ILE A 240 6.23 5.88 -6.01
C ILE A 240 5.87 5.74 -4.53
N ILE A 241 6.65 4.92 -3.82
CA ILE A 241 6.59 4.76 -2.37
C ILE A 241 7.86 5.38 -1.79
N ILE A 242 7.67 6.33 -0.89
CA ILE A 242 8.74 7.06 -0.22
C ILE A 242 8.60 6.93 1.30
N GLU A 243 9.73 6.98 1.99
CA GLU A 243 9.74 7.06 3.45
C GLU A 243 9.24 8.42 3.93
N ARG A 244 8.55 8.43 5.08
CA ARG A 244 8.16 9.66 5.79
C ARG A 244 9.22 10.01 6.82
N TRP A 245 10.38 10.47 6.35
CA TRP A 245 11.55 10.77 7.19
C TRP A 245 11.24 11.71 8.37
N ASP A 246 10.52 12.81 8.12
CA ASP A 246 10.10 13.77 9.17
C ASP A 246 9.25 13.12 10.26
N GLU A 247 8.31 12.26 9.85
CA GLU A 247 7.42 11.53 10.77
C GLU A 247 8.20 10.49 11.58
N ASN A 248 9.07 9.74 10.92
CA ASN A 248 9.92 8.74 11.56
C ASN A 248 10.83 9.40 12.61
N GLU A 249 11.45 10.53 12.28
CA GLU A 249 12.27 11.30 13.22
C GLU A 249 11.45 11.81 14.41
N ARG A 250 10.26 12.39 14.16
CA ARG A 250 9.37 12.86 15.22
C ARG A 250 8.91 11.72 16.12
N PHE A 251 8.55 10.58 15.55
CA PHE A 251 7.97 9.45 16.28
C PHE A 251 9.00 8.73 17.15
N TYR A 252 10.21 8.51 16.62
CA TYR A 252 11.27 7.83 17.34
C TYR A 252 12.14 8.77 18.20
N GLY A 253 11.98 10.09 18.06
CA GLY A 253 12.76 11.09 18.79
C GLY A 253 14.25 11.08 18.42
N GLN A 254 14.59 10.51 17.25
CA GLN A 254 15.96 10.40 16.75
C GLN A 254 15.97 10.43 15.22
N LYS A 255 17.04 10.97 14.63
CA LYS A 255 17.29 10.90 13.20
C LYS A 255 17.59 9.46 12.80
N ILE A 256 16.64 8.81 12.16
CA ILE A 256 16.76 7.41 11.75
C ILE A 256 16.08 7.19 10.40
N SER A 257 16.76 6.48 9.50
CA SER A 257 16.24 6.13 8.17
C SER A 257 15.25 4.96 8.25
N ALA A 258 14.37 4.80 7.26
CA ALA A 258 13.53 3.61 7.14
C ALA A 258 14.39 2.34 7.09
N GLN A 259 15.54 2.38 6.41
CA GLN A 259 16.48 1.24 6.36
C GLN A 259 16.96 0.82 7.75
N ASP A 260 17.30 1.78 8.60
CA ASP A 260 17.75 1.52 9.98
C ASP A 260 16.61 1.11 10.91
N ILE A 261 15.42 1.69 10.74
CA ILE A 261 14.20 1.26 11.46
C ILE A 261 13.91 -0.22 11.16
N LEU A 262 13.89 -0.58 9.87
CA LEU A 262 13.58 -1.92 9.39
C LEU A 262 14.68 -2.94 9.68
N ALA A 263 15.90 -2.48 9.97
CA ALA A 263 16.98 -3.29 10.50
C ALA A 263 16.94 -3.43 12.04
N GLY A 264 15.92 -2.88 12.71
CA GLY A 264 15.74 -2.99 14.17
C GLY A 264 16.65 -2.08 14.99
N LYS A 265 17.25 -1.03 14.41
CA LYS A 265 18.18 -0.13 15.12
C LYS A 265 17.48 0.93 16.00
N VAL A 266 16.17 0.83 16.18
CA VAL A 266 15.41 1.72 17.07
C VAL A 266 15.71 1.34 18.52
N ARG A 267 16.27 2.27 19.29
CA ARG A 267 16.68 2.01 20.69
C ARG A 267 15.52 1.77 21.64
N ASN A 268 14.47 2.60 21.53
CA ASN A 268 13.31 2.53 22.41
C ASN A 268 12.03 2.76 21.60
N PRO A 269 11.49 1.71 20.95
CA PRO A 269 10.23 1.82 20.21
C PRO A 269 9.08 2.24 21.14
N PRO A 270 8.29 3.28 20.81
CA PRO A 270 7.16 3.71 21.63
C PRO A 270 6.12 2.61 21.85
N SER A 271 5.47 2.57 23.02
CA SER A 271 4.45 1.55 23.33
C SER A 271 3.21 1.60 22.44
N SER A 272 2.97 2.72 21.76
CA SER A 272 1.84 2.91 20.85
C SER A 272 1.81 1.92 19.68
N ILE A 273 2.96 1.37 19.25
CA ILE A 273 3.00 0.37 18.16
C ILE A 273 2.63 -1.05 18.63
N ARG A 274 2.45 -1.27 19.93
CA ARG A 274 2.26 -2.62 20.51
C ARG A 274 1.09 -3.37 19.87
N THR A 275 -0.03 -2.67 19.64
CA THR A 275 -1.23 -3.24 19.00
C THR A 275 -0.93 -3.80 17.62
N LEU A 276 -0.19 -3.04 16.80
CA LEU A 276 0.24 -3.48 15.48
C LEU A 276 1.14 -4.72 15.56
N MET A 277 2.16 -4.68 16.41
CA MET A 277 3.12 -5.79 16.54
C MET A 277 2.42 -7.09 17.01
N GLN A 278 1.49 -6.98 17.97
CA GLN A 278 0.68 -8.11 18.42
C GLN A 278 -0.25 -8.63 17.32
N THR A 279 -0.84 -7.73 16.53
CA THR A 279 -1.71 -8.13 15.41
C THR A 279 -0.95 -8.87 14.33
N ILE A 280 0.26 -8.40 13.99
CA ILE A 280 1.13 -9.10 13.03
C ILE A 280 1.47 -10.49 13.57
N LYS A 281 1.86 -10.60 14.85
CA LYS A 281 2.17 -11.89 15.47
C LYS A 281 0.96 -12.84 15.46
N ALA A 282 -0.23 -12.34 15.80
CA ALA A 282 -1.47 -13.12 15.76
C ALA A 282 -1.86 -13.55 14.34
N ALA A 283 -1.54 -12.74 13.32
CA ALA A 283 -1.80 -13.08 11.92
C ALA A 283 -0.91 -14.22 11.39
N GLN A 284 0.15 -14.60 12.10
CA GLN A 284 1.05 -15.69 11.72
C GLN A 284 0.50 -17.09 12.08
N GLY A 285 -0.61 -17.17 12.83
CA GLY A 285 -1.18 -18.42 13.34
C GLY A 285 -0.81 -18.68 14.78
#